data_AF-A0A9Q3L834-F1
#
_entry.id   AF-A0A9Q3L834-F1
#
_cell.length_a   1.000
_cell.length_b   1.000
_cell.length_c   1.000
_cell.angle_alpha   90.00
_cell.angle_beta   90.00
_cell.angle_gamma   90.00
#
_symmetry.space_group_name_H-M   'P 1'
#
loop_
_entity.id
_entity.type
_entity.pdbx_description
1 polymer ?
#
loop_
_entity_poly.entity_id
_entity_poly.type
_entity_poly.pdbx_seq_one_letter_code
_entity_poly.pdbx_strand_id
1 'polypeptide(L)'
;MSKIWESIKRSYVFIILGFVYIPLVVGAIFTFNKSSDKGTYLTSWSKFTFNNWTTIFNSGRDIALINSIILAVLTSIIVITISLISVYAVYRSKSRVLRSSLSVTSNIPLINPDNITAIGLVLVFTLFFGVISSDDEGFFRVVIGHAVMTLPYAIFLMYPRSEKFNNNLFEASMDLGYSKIRSWFKTYFIYMIPSIIMTSVVCCVFSFDDFIITRTTSNTPTLGLKLYEGQFEAWALCFGVIALIIVIFGNAIYIGIKNKHIKRSKKTWLKKIIIKNKQKGNFENTVELNLRGGEMDV
;
A
#
# COMPACT_ATOMS: atom_id res chain seq x y z
N MET A 1 37.97 -12.35 -11.23
CA MET A 1 36.82 -12.80 -10.43
C MET A 1 35.89 -13.58 -11.36
N SER A 2 35.66 -14.86 -11.10
CA SER A 2 35.19 -15.81 -12.11
C SER A 2 33.72 -15.57 -12.52
N LYS A 3 33.42 -15.73 -13.82
CA LYS A 3 32.06 -15.66 -14.40
C LYS A 3 31.03 -16.51 -13.64
N ILE A 4 31.49 -17.57 -12.97
CA ILE A 4 30.71 -18.46 -12.09
C ILE A 4 30.14 -17.69 -10.88
N TRP A 5 30.93 -16.85 -10.21
CA TRP A 5 30.44 -16.04 -9.08
C TRP A 5 29.40 -15.00 -9.51
N GLU A 6 29.56 -14.40 -10.70
CA GLU A 6 28.53 -13.51 -11.25
C GLU A 6 27.25 -14.26 -11.63
N SER A 7 27.39 -15.47 -12.18
CA SER A 7 26.24 -16.33 -12.49
C SER A 7 25.49 -16.76 -11.22
N ILE A 8 26.19 -17.16 -10.15
CA ILE A 8 25.59 -17.53 -8.87
C ILE A 8 24.83 -16.35 -8.26
N LYS A 9 25.41 -15.14 -8.28
CA LYS A 9 24.74 -13.91 -7.79
C LYS A 9 23.47 -13.59 -8.57
N ARG A 10 23.46 -13.81 -9.89
CA ARG A 10 22.25 -13.63 -10.72
C ARG A 10 21.22 -14.72 -10.45
N SER A 11 21.64 -15.97 -10.33
CA SER A 11 20.75 -17.12 -10.05
C SER A 11 20.09 -17.05 -8.67
N TYR A 12 20.76 -16.49 -7.66
CA TYR A 12 20.21 -16.32 -6.31
C TYR A 12 18.86 -15.59 -6.31
N VAL A 13 18.75 -14.50 -7.09
CA VAL A 13 17.49 -13.74 -7.21
C VAL A 13 16.39 -14.60 -7.84
N PHE A 14 16.70 -15.36 -8.89
CA PHE A 14 15.73 -16.25 -9.54
C PHE A 14 15.29 -17.40 -8.63
N ILE A 15 16.17 -17.92 -7.78
CA ILE A 15 15.84 -18.96 -6.81
C ILE A 15 14.85 -18.42 -5.77
N ILE A 16 15.10 -17.24 -5.21
CA ILE A 16 14.17 -16.60 -4.25
C ILE A 16 12.81 -16.34 -4.91
N LEU A 17 12.80 -15.79 -6.12
CA LEU A 17 11.56 -15.59 -6.88
C LEU A 17 10.86 -16.92 -7.14
N GLY A 18 11.59 -17.98 -7.48
CA GLY A 18 11.05 -19.32 -7.62
C GLY A 18 10.31 -19.76 -6.35
N PHE A 19 10.94 -19.68 -5.19
CA PHE A 19 10.32 -20.06 -3.91
C PHE A 19 9.03 -19.28 -3.59
N VAL A 20 8.98 -17.98 -3.93
CA VAL A 20 7.80 -17.14 -3.66
C VAL A 20 6.69 -17.40 -4.68
N TYR A 21 7.01 -17.50 -5.97
CA TYR A 21 6.01 -17.55 -7.03
C TYR A 21 5.56 -18.96 -7.41
N ILE A 22 6.37 -20.00 -7.21
CA ILE A 22 5.98 -21.39 -7.54
C ILE A 22 4.70 -21.79 -6.79
N PRO A 23 4.56 -21.60 -5.46
CA PRO A 23 3.32 -21.96 -4.75
C PRO A 23 2.08 -21.20 -5.27
N LEU A 24 2.25 -19.94 -5.65
CA LEU A 24 1.17 -19.11 -6.21
C LEU A 24 0.74 -19.63 -7.58
N VAL A 25 1.68 -20.01 -8.44
CA VAL A 25 1.41 -20.59 -9.77
C VAL A 25 0.76 -21.97 -9.62
N VAL A 26 1.23 -22.80 -8.68
CA VAL A 26 0.60 -24.08 -8.36
C VAL A 26 -0.84 -23.86 -7.91
N GLY A 27 -1.08 -22.93 -6.96
CA GLY A 27 -2.42 -22.54 -6.55
C GLY A 27 -3.31 -22.10 -7.72
N ALA A 28 -2.74 -21.34 -8.66
CA ALA A 28 -3.44 -20.91 -9.87
C ALA A 28 -3.84 -22.08 -10.78
N ILE A 29 -2.95 -23.05 -10.98
CA ILE A 29 -3.26 -24.27 -11.75
C ILE A 29 -4.36 -25.08 -11.05
N PHE A 30 -4.29 -25.19 -9.72
CA PHE A 30 -5.27 -25.93 -8.93
C PHE A 30 -6.66 -25.27 -8.86
N THR A 31 -6.82 -24.00 -9.25
CA THR A 31 -8.16 -23.41 -9.42
C THR A 31 -9.00 -24.17 -10.44
N PHE A 32 -8.36 -24.82 -11.42
CA PHE A 32 -9.01 -25.62 -12.44
C PHE A 32 -9.16 -27.11 -12.05
N ASN A 33 -8.80 -27.49 -10.83
CA ASN A 33 -9.00 -28.85 -10.34
C ASN A 33 -10.43 -29.04 -9.83
N LYS A 34 -11.07 -30.16 -10.17
CA LYS A 34 -12.39 -30.51 -9.65
C LYS A 34 -12.30 -30.74 -8.14
N SER A 35 -13.01 -29.91 -7.40
CA SER A 35 -13.17 -30.00 -5.95
C SER A 35 -13.95 -31.26 -5.55
N SER A 36 -13.84 -31.64 -4.27
CA SER A 36 -14.66 -32.71 -3.69
C SER A 36 -16.16 -32.44 -3.90
N ASP A 37 -17.01 -33.45 -3.76
CA ASP A 37 -18.47 -33.28 -3.85
C ASP A 37 -19.00 -32.31 -2.78
N LYS A 38 -18.22 -32.09 -1.70
CA LYS A 38 -18.48 -31.09 -0.66
C LYS A 38 -17.86 -29.71 -0.94
N GLY A 39 -17.27 -29.47 -2.10
CA GLY A 39 -16.59 -28.21 -2.46
C GLY A 39 -15.17 -28.03 -1.91
N THR A 40 -14.67 -29.01 -1.14
CA THR A 40 -13.37 -28.92 -0.47
C THR A 40 -12.21 -29.07 -1.44
N TYR A 41 -11.11 -28.39 -1.12
CA TYR A 41 -9.86 -28.46 -1.89
C TYR A 41 -9.26 -29.87 -1.87
N LEU A 42 -8.82 -30.34 -3.03
CA LEU A 42 -8.13 -31.63 -3.20
C LEU A 42 -6.67 -31.37 -3.60
N THR A 43 -5.74 -31.98 -2.86
CA THR A 43 -4.30 -31.93 -3.11
C THR A 43 -3.86 -32.78 -4.31
N SER A 44 -4.63 -33.81 -4.65
CA SER A 44 -4.44 -34.62 -5.86
C SER A 44 -5.21 -34.04 -7.04
N TRP A 45 -4.59 -34.07 -8.23
CA TRP A 45 -5.27 -33.70 -9.46
C TRP A 45 -6.36 -34.73 -9.79
N SER A 46 -7.62 -34.28 -9.85
CA SER A 46 -8.78 -35.12 -10.13
C SER A 46 -9.19 -35.00 -11.60
N LYS A 47 -9.82 -33.88 -11.97
CA LYS A 47 -10.26 -33.57 -13.33
C LYS A 47 -10.22 -32.06 -13.56
N PHE A 48 -10.01 -31.65 -14.81
CA PHE A 48 -10.08 -30.24 -15.18
C PHE A 48 -11.54 -29.73 -15.15
N THR A 49 -11.77 -28.57 -14.55
CA THR A 49 -13.10 -27.93 -14.48
C THR A 49 -13.02 -26.40 -14.36
N PHE A 50 -14.08 -25.72 -14.80
CA PHE A 50 -14.29 -24.28 -14.57
C PHE A 50 -15.28 -23.99 -13.43
N ASN A 51 -15.80 -25.02 -12.77
CA ASN A 51 -16.87 -24.85 -11.78
C ASN A 51 -16.49 -23.93 -10.59
N ASN A 52 -15.21 -23.94 -10.18
CA ASN A 52 -14.73 -23.08 -9.09
C ASN A 52 -14.75 -21.58 -9.46
N TRP A 53 -14.64 -21.26 -10.76
CA TRP A 53 -14.74 -19.90 -11.27
C TRP A 53 -16.19 -19.45 -11.42
N THR A 54 -17.08 -20.34 -11.87
CA THR A 54 -18.50 -20.00 -12.04
C THR A 54 -19.25 -19.87 -10.72
N THR A 55 -18.78 -20.52 -9.65
CA THR A 55 -19.41 -20.50 -8.32
C THR A 55 -18.74 -19.53 -7.34
N ILE A 56 -17.81 -18.70 -7.80
CA ILE A 56 -17.00 -17.83 -6.93
C ILE A 56 -17.83 -16.84 -6.11
N PHE A 57 -18.96 -16.36 -6.64
CA PHE A 57 -19.85 -15.39 -6.01
C PHE A 57 -21.07 -16.03 -5.31
N ASN A 58 -21.17 -17.36 -5.27
CA ASN A 58 -22.28 -18.03 -4.62
C ASN A 58 -22.18 -17.96 -3.09
N SER A 59 -23.23 -18.38 -2.39
CA SER A 59 -23.24 -18.53 -0.91
C SER A 59 -22.95 -17.22 -0.15
N GLY A 60 -23.38 -16.08 -0.71
CA GLY A 60 -23.22 -14.74 -0.12
C GLY A 60 -21.79 -14.18 -0.17
N ARG A 61 -20.90 -14.76 -1.00
CA ARG A 61 -19.50 -14.31 -1.16
C ARG A 61 -19.40 -12.96 -1.88
N ASP A 62 -20.38 -12.64 -2.72
CA ASP A 62 -20.57 -11.33 -3.34
C ASP A 62 -20.80 -10.22 -2.30
N ILE A 63 -21.74 -10.44 -1.38
CA ILE A 63 -22.03 -9.51 -0.29
C ILE A 63 -20.82 -9.40 0.64
N ALA A 64 -20.18 -10.53 0.95
CA ALA A 64 -18.99 -10.57 1.79
C ALA A 64 -17.81 -9.80 1.19
N LEU A 65 -17.62 -9.87 -0.13
CA LEU A 65 -16.61 -9.08 -0.85
C LEU A 65 -16.91 -7.58 -0.76
N ILE A 66 -18.16 -7.18 -0.98
CA ILE A 66 -18.58 -5.78 -0.87
C ILE A 66 -18.34 -5.25 0.55
N ASN A 67 -18.74 -6.01 1.57
CA ASN A 67 -18.51 -5.66 2.96
C ASN A 67 -17.02 -5.50 3.28
N SER A 68 -16.17 -6.41 2.81
CA SER A 68 -14.71 -6.29 2.96
C SER A 68 -14.15 -5.01 2.32
N ILE A 69 -14.62 -4.63 1.13
CA ILE A 69 -14.16 -3.41 0.46
C ILE A 69 -14.63 -2.17 1.21
N ILE A 70 -15.91 -2.12 1.60
CA ILE A 70 -16.47 -0.98 2.35
C ILE A 70 -15.76 -0.83 3.69
N LEU A 71 -15.59 -1.93 4.42
CA LEU A 71 -14.87 -1.98 5.70
C LEU A 71 -13.44 -1.48 5.54
N ALA A 72 -12.69 -1.98 4.56
CA ALA A 72 -11.30 -1.58 4.32
C ALA A 72 -11.18 -0.07 4.02
N VAL A 73 -12.05 0.47 3.17
CA VAL A 73 -12.03 1.90 2.81
C VAL A 73 -12.41 2.78 3.99
N LEU A 74 -13.48 2.44 4.73
CA LEU A 74 -13.92 3.21 5.90
C LEU A 74 -12.87 3.22 7.00
N THR A 75 -12.33 2.04 7.34
CA THR A 75 -11.22 1.89 8.29
C THR A 75 -10.05 2.78 7.89
N SER A 76 -9.62 2.70 6.62
CA SER A 76 -8.49 3.47 6.11
C SER A 76 -8.70 4.98 6.25
N ILE A 77 -9.88 5.50 5.88
CA ILE A 77 -10.20 6.94 6.00
C ILE A 77 -10.11 7.41 7.47
N ILE A 78 -10.71 6.66 8.39
CA ILE A 78 -10.71 6.98 9.83
C ILE A 78 -9.27 7.00 10.34
N VAL A 79 -8.53 5.94 10.05
CA VAL A 79 -7.18 5.72 10.56
C VAL A 79 -6.18 6.73 10.02
N ILE A 80 -6.24 7.07 8.73
CA ILE A 80 -5.40 8.11 8.13
C ILE A 80 -5.67 9.46 8.80
N THR A 81 -6.94 9.79 9.02
CA THR A 81 -7.32 11.09 9.59
C THR A 81 -6.75 11.23 11.00
N ILE A 82 -6.95 10.21 11.85
CA ILE A 82 -6.42 10.19 13.22
C ILE A 82 -4.88 10.21 13.18
N SER A 83 -4.27 9.33 12.39
CA SER A 83 -2.81 9.21 12.31
C SER A 83 -2.15 10.51 11.85
N LEU A 84 -2.70 11.17 10.82
CA LEU A 84 -2.19 12.43 10.29
C LEU A 84 -2.21 13.54 11.35
N ILE A 85 -3.29 13.63 12.12
CA ILE A 85 -3.42 14.57 13.23
C ILE A 85 -2.42 14.23 14.34
N SER A 86 -2.30 12.95 14.72
CA SER A 86 -1.38 12.49 15.76
C SER A 86 0.08 12.79 15.41
N VAL A 87 0.53 12.45 14.20
CA VAL A 87 1.93 12.69 13.79
C VAL A 87 2.22 14.17 13.60
N TYR A 88 1.23 14.97 13.20
CA TYR A 88 1.37 16.43 13.12
C TYR A 88 1.45 17.07 14.51
N ALA A 89 0.62 16.63 15.45
CA ALA A 89 0.62 17.12 16.83
C ALA A 89 1.97 16.85 17.50
N VAL A 90 2.52 15.63 17.35
CA VAL A 90 3.84 15.31 17.88
C VAL A 90 4.93 16.13 17.20
N TYR A 91 4.91 16.25 15.87
CA TYR A 91 5.85 17.10 15.12
C TYR A 91 5.84 18.55 15.63
N ARG A 92 4.65 19.14 15.81
CA ARG A 92 4.50 20.55 16.20
C ARG A 92 4.87 20.81 17.66
N SER A 93 4.57 19.87 18.55
CA SER A 93 4.79 20.02 19.99
C SER A 93 6.27 20.12 20.38
N LYS A 94 7.18 19.52 19.57
CA LYS A 94 8.60 19.31 19.91
C LYS A 94 8.85 18.66 21.29
N SER A 95 7.81 18.10 21.92
CA SER A 95 7.88 17.52 23.26
C SER A 95 8.46 16.12 23.19
N ARG A 96 9.55 15.89 23.94
CA ARG A 96 10.16 14.56 24.07
C ARG A 96 9.20 13.57 24.73
N VAL A 97 8.36 14.04 25.66
CA VAL A 97 7.37 13.20 26.35
C VAL A 97 6.31 12.71 25.36
N LEU A 98 5.68 13.61 24.59
CA LEU A 98 4.67 13.22 23.59
C LEU A 98 5.26 12.31 22.52
N ARG A 99 6.49 12.57 22.08
CA ARG A 99 7.21 11.70 21.15
C ARG A 99 7.41 10.29 21.74
N SER A 100 7.84 10.21 23.00
CA SER A 100 8.06 8.94 23.69
C SER A 100 6.74 8.19 23.91
N SER A 101 5.69 8.86 24.38
CA SER A 101 4.37 8.26 24.59
C SER A 101 3.79 7.71 23.29
N LEU A 102 3.79 8.50 22.20
CA LEU A 102 3.28 8.04 20.91
C LEU A 102 4.07 6.82 20.42
N SER A 103 5.39 6.83 20.59
CA SER A 103 6.26 5.71 20.18
C SER A 103 5.98 4.46 20.99
N VAL A 104 5.88 4.55 22.32
CA VAL A 104 5.61 3.39 23.18
C VAL A 104 4.22 2.83 22.90
N THR A 105 3.19 3.67 22.88
CA THR A 105 1.80 3.25 22.65
C THR A 105 1.61 2.65 21.26
N SER A 106 2.29 3.17 20.23
CA SER A 106 2.19 2.61 18.87
C SER A 106 3.00 1.33 18.71
N ASN A 107 4.14 1.18 19.38
CA ASN A 107 5.00 0.00 19.24
C ASN A 107 4.45 -1.24 19.95
N ILE A 108 3.71 -1.09 21.06
CA ILE A 108 3.17 -2.25 21.81
C ILE A 108 2.26 -3.12 20.91
N PRO A 109 1.25 -2.57 20.23
CA PRO A 109 0.41 -3.37 19.33
C PRO A 109 1.17 -4.00 18.16
N LEU A 110 2.23 -3.36 17.65
CA LEU A 110 3.00 -3.86 16.49
C LEU A 110 3.78 -5.15 16.80
N ILE A 111 4.12 -5.36 18.07
CA ILE A 111 4.90 -6.52 18.53
C ILE A 111 3.97 -7.64 19.01
N ASN A 112 2.75 -7.29 19.43
CA ASN A 112 1.78 -8.25 19.93
C ASN A 112 1.11 -9.03 18.79
N PRO A 113 0.82 -10.33 18.97
CA PRO A 113 -0.05 -11.06 18.07
C PRO A 113 -1.45 -10.43 18.01
N ASP A 114 -2.04 -10.36 16.81
CA ASP A 114 -3.36 -9.77 16.60
C ASP A 114 -4.47 -10.44 17.43
N ASN A 115 -4.33 -11.74 17.73
CA ASN A 115 -5.24 -12.47 18.63
C ASN A 115 -5.35 -11.84 20.02
N ILE A 116 -4.26 -11.27 20.57
CA ILE A 116 -4.29 -10.64 21.90
C ILE A 116 -5.13 -9.36 21.83
N THR A 117 -4.91 -8.56 20.79
CA THR A 117 -5.68 -7.34 20.54
C THR A 117 -7.16 -7.66 20.34
N ALA A 118 -7.47 -8.74 19.61
CA ALA A 118 -8.82 -9.22 19.39
C ALA A 118 -9.57 -9.55 20.68
N ILE A 119 -8.95 -10.34 21.57
CA ILE A 119 -9.54 -10.70 22.86
C ILE A 119 -9.73 -9.45 23.74
N GLY A 120 -8.77 -8.53 23.73
CA GLY A 120 -8.89 -7.25 24.42
C GLY A 120 -10.07 -6.42 23.92
N LEU A 121 -10.26 -6.33 22.61
CA LEU A 121 -11.39 -5.64 21.98
C LEU A 121 -12.73 -6.28 22.34
N VAL A 122 -12.82 -7.60 22.45
CA VAL A 122 -14.04 -8.28 22.91
C VAL A 122 -14.43 -7.83 24.30
N LEU A 123 -13.46 -7.79 25.23
CA LEU A 123 -13.71 -7.33 26.60
C LEU A 123 -14.17 -5.87 26.62
N VAL A 124 -13.46 -4.99 25.90
CA VAL A 124 -13.83 -3.56 25.81
C VAL A 124 -15.23 -3.40 25.20
N PHE A 125 -15.51 -4.04 24.08
CA PHE A 125 -16.81 -3.94 23.44
C PHE A 125 -17.94 -4.52 24.29
N THR A 126 -17.68 -5.59 25.04
CA THR A 126 -18.65 -6.15 25.98
C THR A 126 -18.95 -5.17 27.11
N LEU A 127 -17.94 -4.45 27.62
CA LEU A 127 -18.12 -3.45 28.68
C LEU A 127 -18.91 -2.21 28.21
N PHE A 128 -18.65 -1.72 27.00
CA PHE A 128 -19.27 -0.48 26.51
C PHE A 128 -20.60 -0.68 25.80
N PHE A 129 -20.76 -1.82 25.12
CA PHE A 129 -21.89 -2.06 24.21
C PHE A 129 -22.63 -3.38 24.53
N GLY A 130 -22.20 -4.14 25.56
CA GLY A 130 -22.78 -5.43 25.89
C GLY A 130 -22.30 -6.59 25.00
N VAL A 131 -22.75 -7.80 25.35
CA VAL A 131 -22.44 -9.03 24.62
C VAL A 131 -22.88 -8.90 23.16
N ILE A 132 -22.14 -9.54 22.26
CA ILE A 132 -22.38 -9.55 20.81
C ILE A 132 -23.81 -10.05 20.55
N SER A 133 -24.75 -9.10 20.46
CA SER A 133 -26.15 -9.31 20.11
C SER A 133 -26.30 -8.93 18.64
N SER A 134 -27.01 -9.77 17.90
CA SER A 134 -26.93 -9.88 16.44
C SER A 134 -27.46 -8.69 15.63
N ASP A 135 -28.16 -7.74 16.24
CA ASP A 135 -29.23 -7.08 15.50
C ASP A 135 -28.92 -5.71 14.87
N ASP A 136 -27.82 -5.01 15.19
CA ASP A 136 -27.43 -3.81 14.42
C ASP A 136 -25.99 -3.29 14.62
N GLU A 137 -25.32 -3.61 15.73
CA GLU A 137 -24.01 -3.01 16.05
C GLU A 137 -22.80 -3.67 15.36
N GLY A 138 -23.01 -4.79 14.65
CA GLY A 138 -21.93 -5.61 14.12
C GLY A 138 -20.98 -4.87 13.17
N PHE A 139 -21.52 -4.10 12.22
CA PHE A 139 -20.67 -3.41 11.23
C PHE A 139 -19.86 -2.27 11.85
N PHE A 140 -20.47 -1.53 12.78
CA PHE A 140 -19.78 -0.43 13.47
C PHE A 140 -18.66 -0.94 14.39
N ARG A 141 -18.92 -2.02 15.15
CA ARG A 141 -17.91 -2.66 16.00
C ARG A 141 -16.71 -3.14 15.21
N VAL A 142 -16.91 -3.78 14.06
CA VAL A 142 -15.80 -4.24 13.23
C VAL A 142 -14.99 -3.08 12.65
N VAL A 143 -15.63 -1.96 12.24
CA VAL A 143 -14.91 -0.76 11.80
C VAL A 143 -14.02 -0.20 12.91
N ILE A 144 -14.52 -0.12 14.15
CA ILE A 144 -13.71 0.34 15.28
C ILE A 144 -12.58 -0.65 15.57
N GLY A 145 -12.86 -1.95 15.58
CA GLY A 145 -11.84 -2.97 15.85
C GLY A 145 -10.69 -2.91 14.84
N HIS A 146 -11.03 -2.81 13.55
CA HIS A 146 -10.06 -2.64 12.48
C HIS A 146 -9.31 -1.32 12.57
N ALA A 147 -9.98 -0.23 12.96
CA ALA A 147 -9.32 1.05 13.19
C ALA A 147 -8.29 0.97 14.32
N VAL A 148 -8.64 0.35 15.45
CA VAL A 148 -7.73 0.17 16.60
C VAL A 148 -6.52 -0.68 16.22
N MET A 149 -6.75 -1.78 15.48
CA MET A 149 -5.68 -2.67 15.01
C MET A 149 -4.71 -1.96 14.05
N THR A 150 -5.24 -1.19 13.09
CA THR A 150 -4.44 -0.61 11.99
C THR A 150 -3.81 0.75 12.32
N LEU A 151 -4.34 1.48 13.31
CA LEU A 151 -3.82 2.77 13.76
C LEU A 151 -2.30 2.81 14.06
N PRO A 152 -1.73 1.88 14.85
CA PRO A 152 -0.28 1.89 15.14
C PRO A 152 0.58 1.75 13.87
N TYR A 153 0.14 0.93 12.91
CA TYR A 153 0.81 0.76 11.62
C TYR A 153 0.77 2.04 10.79
N ALA A 154 -0.37 2.75 10.78
CA ALA A 154 -0.52 3.99 10.06
C ALA A 154 0.35 5.11 10.63
N ILE A 155 0.40 5.25 11.96
CA ILE A 155 1.30 6.17 12.65
C ILE A 155 2.75 5.85 12.30
N PHE A 156 3.14 4.56 12.38
CA PHE A 156 4.51 4.12 12.07
C PHE A 156 4.94 4.48 10.64
N LEU A 157 4.04 4.35 9.65
CA LEU A 157 4.34 4.69 8.25
C LEU A 157 4.38 6.20 7.98
N MET A 158 3.56 7.00 8.66
CA MET A 158 3.46 8.45 8.42
C MET A 158 4.47 9.26 9.23
N TYR A 159 4.85 8.77 10.41
CA TYR A 159 5.69 9.50 11.35
C TYR A 159 7.06 9.90 10.79
N PRO A 160 7.86 9.01 10.14
CA PRO A 160 9.17 9.37 9.62
C PRO A 160 9.12 10.44 8.52
N ARG A 161 8.01 10.50 7.77
CA ARG A 161 7.82 11.54 6.76
C ARG A 161 7.48 12.89 7.41
N SER A 162 6.57 12.87 8.39
CA SER A 162 6.21 14.06 9.18
C SER A 162 7.42 14.69 9.85
N GLU A 163 8.29 13.89 10.48
CA GLU A 163 9.49 14.39 11.17
C GLU A 163 10.45 15.15 10.23
N LYS A 164 10.49 14.77 8.95
CA LYS A 164 11.36 15.39 7.93
C LYS A 164 10.77 16.64 7.29
N PHE A 165 9.58 17.07 7.69
CA PHE A 165 8.95 18.27 7.12
C PHE A 165 9.76 19.53 7.46
N ASN A 166 10.03 20.36 6.46
CA ASN A 166 10.73 21.63 6.65
C ASN A 166 9.75 22.71 7.13
N ASN A 167 9.89 23.12 8.40
CA ASN A 167 9.05 24.14 9.02
C ASN A 167 9.08 25.50 8.30
N ASN A 168 10.17 25.84 7.60
CA ASN A 168 10.30 27.11 6.88
C ASN A 168 9.23 27.24 5.78
N LEU A 169 8.77 26.13 5.19
CA LEU A 169 7.68 26.17 4.20
C LEU A 169 6.36 26.62 4.84
N PHE A 170 6.11 26.20 6.07
CA PHE A 170 4.90 26.56 6.81
C PHE A 170 4.94 28.03 7.26
N GLU A 171 6.10 28.48 7.77
CA GLU A 171 6.32 29.88 8.16
C GLU A 171 6.23 30.82 6.96
N ALA A 172 6.89 30.50 5.83
CA ALA A 172 6.79 31.29 4.60
C ALA A 172 5.35 31.40 4.07
N SER A 173 4.54 30.34 4.22
CA SER A 173 3.11 30.42 3.88
C SER A 173 2.36 31.41 4.79
N MET A 174 2.68 31.43 6.08
CA MET A 174 2.09 32.40 7.01
C MET A 174 2.55 33.84 6.72
N ASP A 175 3.81 34.03 6.35
CA ASP A 175 4.38 35.34 5.98
C ASP A 175 3.72 35.92 4.72
N LEU A 176 3.26 35.06 3.81
CA LEU A 176 2.43 35.45 2.66
C LEU A 176 0.97 35.76 3.02
N GLY A 177 0.62 35.81 4.30
CA GLY A 177 -0.71 36.21 4.81
C GLY A 177 -1.71 35.06 4.96
N TYR A 178 -1.29 33.80 4.83
CA TYR A 178 -2.20 32.66 5.04
C TYR A 178 -2.37 32.34 6.54
N SER A 179 -3.62 32.03 6.95
CA SER A 179 -3.91 31.55 8.31
C SER A 179 -3.28 30.18 8.59
N LYS A 180 -3.05 29.84 9.86
CA LYS A 180 -2.40 28.56 10.28
C LYS A 180 -3.04 27.31 9.64
N ILE A 181 -4.37 27.24 9.62
CA ILE A 181 -5.11 26.13 9.00
C ILE A 181 -4.89 26.10 7.48
N ARG A 182 -4.95 27.26 6.82
CA ARG A 182 -4.75 27.32 5.38
C ARG A 182 -3.32 27.00 4.99
N SER A 183 -2.34 27.45 5.77
CA SER A 183 -0.93 27.09 5.63
C SER A 183 -0.71 25.58 5.83
N TRP A 184 -1.41 24.95 6.78
CA TRP A 184 -1.34 23.50 6.98
C TRP A 184 -1.80 22.72 5.75
N PHE A 185 -2.97 23.03 5.20
CA PHE A 185 -3.49 22.37 3.99
C PHE A 185 -2.61 22.63 2.76
N LYS A 186 -2.05 23.86 2.62
CA LYS A 186 -1.23 24.23 1.47
C LYS A 186 0.23 23.76 1.54
N THR A 187 0.72 23.35 2.70
CA THR A 187 2.13 22.96 2.86
C THR A 187 2.26 21.55 3.41
N TYR A 188 1.96 21.35 4.69
CA TYR A 188 2.14 20.09 5.39
C TYR A 188 1.27 18.97 4.80
N PHE A 189 -0.02 19.22 4.56
CA PHE A 189 -0.92 18.22 3.98
C PHE A 189 -0.44 17.76 2.60
N ILE A 190 -0.14 18.71 1.70
CA ILE A 190 0.38 18.42 0.35
C ILE A 190 1.69 17.63 0.41
N TYR A 191 2.59 18.00 1.32
CA TYR A 191 3.83 17.26 1.53
C TYR A 191 3.56 15.82 2.00
N MET A 192 2.53 15.59 2.82
CA MET A 192 2.16 14.27 3.35
C MET A 192 1.41 13.37 2.36
N ILE A 193 0.84 13.90 1.27
CA ILE A 193 0.03 13.13 0.29
C ILE A 193 0.67 11.78 -0.12
N PRO A 194 1.97 11.69 -0.49
CA PRO A 194 2.56 10.41 -0.86
C PRO A 194 2.59 9.38 0.27
N SER A 195 2.80 9.82 1.52
CA SER A 195 2.66 8.94 2.70
C SER A 195 1.21 8.54 2.88
N ILE A 196 0.28 9.51 2.81
CA ILE A 196 -1.14 9.25 3.01
C ILE A 196 -1.58 8.14 2.07
N ILE A 197 -1.33 8.26 0.76
CA ILE A 197 -1.71 7.26 -0.23
C ILE A 197 -1.11 5.88 0.07
N MET A 198 0.20 5.83 0.39
CA MET A 198 0.87 4.56 0.70
C MET A 198 0.26 3.91 1.96
N THR A 199 0.07 4.69 3.02
CA THR A 199 -0.54 4.23 4.26
C THR A 199 -1.99 3.83 4.05
N SER A 200 -2.76 4.54 3.21
CA SER A 200 -4.14 4.18 2.88
C SER A 200 -4.22 2.78 2.31
N VAL A 201 -3.35 2.46 1.35
CA VAL A 201 -3.31 1.15 0.70
C VAL A 201 -2.94 0.07 1.72
N VAL A 202 -1.94 0.31 2.57
CA VAL A 202 -1.55 -0.66 3.61
C VAL A 202 -2.69 -0.91 4.61
N CYS A 203 -3.35 0.16 5.09
CA CYS A 203 -4.50 0.01 6.00
C CYS A 203 -5.66 -0.73 5.33
N CYS A 204 -5.94 -0.46 4.05
CA CYS A 204 -6.96 -1.22 3.32
C CYS A 204 -6.59 -2.71 3.20
N VAL A 205 -5.32 -3.04 2.95
CA VAL A 205 -4.86 -4.43 2.83
C VAL A 205 -5.00 -5.17 4.16
N PHE A 206 -4.52 -4.59 5.27
CA PHE A 206 -4.65 -5.19 6.59
C PHE A 206 -6.11 -5.32 7.05
N SER A 207 -6.97 -4.37 6.70
CA SER A 207 -8.39 -4.49 7.03
C SER A 207 -9.12 -5.50 6.13
N PHE A 208 -8.69 -5.65 4.88
CA PHE A 208 -9.29 -6.60 3.94
C PHE A 208 -8.93 -8.05 4.26
N ASP A 209 -7.70 -8.31 4.73
CA ASP A 209 -7.21 -9.65 5.04
C ASP A 209 -7.58 -10.15 6.45
N ASP A 210 -7.91 -9.26 7.38
CA ASP A 210 -8.13 -9.65 8.77
C ASP A 210 -9.46 -10.35 9.00
N PHE A 211 -9.35 -11.62 9.44
CA PHE A 211 -10.47 -12.42 9.88
C PHE A 211 -10.55 -12.53 11.41
N ILE A 212 -9.45 -12.29 12.15
CA ILE A 212 -9.38 -12.53 13.59
C ILE A 212 -10.19 -11.48 14.34
N ILE A 213 -9.96 -10.19 14.08
CA ILE A 213 -10.73 -9.09 14.66
C ILE A 213 -12.17 -9.19 14.17
N THR A 214 -12.37 -9.45 12.89
CA THR A 214 -13.72 -9.58 12.31
C THR A 214 -14.54 -10.66 13.03
N ARG A 215 -14.00 -11.87 13.17
CA ARG A 215 -14.69 -13.02 13.79
C ARG A 215 -14.96 -12.81 15.28
N THR A 216 -14.08 -12.11 15.98
CA THR A 216 -14.19 -11.93 17.43
C THR A 216 -15.09 -10.76 17.80
N THR A 217 -15.14 -9.71 16.97
CA THR A 217 -15.85 -8.45 17.31
C THR A 217 -17.20 -8.29 16.63
N SER A 218 -17.50 -9.09 15.60
CA SER A 218 -18.70 -8.94 14.79
C SER A 218 -19.15 -10.23 14.10
N ASN A 219 -20.42 -10.25 13.68
CA ASN A 219 -21.00 -11.27 12.79
C ASN A 219 -21.12 -10.79 11.33
N THR A 220 -20.58 -9.62 10.99
CA THR A 220 -20.60 -9.12 9.62
C THR A 220 -19.87 -10.10 8.69
N PRO A 221 -20.53 -10.57 7.60
CA PRO A 221 -19.87 -11.44 6.65
C PRO A 221 -18.85 -10.62 5.85
N THR A 222 -17.57 -10.96 6.00
CA THR A 222 -16.46 -10.45 5.19
C THR A 222 -15.84 -11.60 4.40
N LEU A 223 -15.14 -11.27 3.31
CA LEU A 223 -14.46 -12.27 2.50
C LEU A 223 -13.41 -13.04 3.30
N GLY A 224 -12.65 -12.36 4.15
CA GLY A 224 -11.70 -12.98 5.07
C GLY A 224 -12.37 -13.97 6.02
N LEU A 225 -13.51 -13.60 6.60
CA LEU A 225 -14.27 -14.52 7.45
C LEU A 225 -14.75 -15.76 6.67
N LYS A 226 -15.29 -15.57 5.46
CA LYS A 226 -15.75 -16.67 4.60
C LYS A 226 -14.62 -17.61 4.17
N LEU A 227 -13.41 -17.08 4.01
CA LEU A 227 -12.22 -17.87 3.65
C LEU A 227 -11.82 -18.86 4.74
N TYR A 228 -11.96 -18.45 6.01
CA TYR A 228 -11.58 -19.24 7.19
C TYR A 228 -12.78 -19.91 7.89
N GLU A 229 -13.97 -19.81 7.31
CA GLU A 229 -15.17 -20.50 7.78
C GLU A 229 -15.14 -21.96 7.31
N GLY A 230 -14.77 -22.88 8.21
CA GLY A 230 -14.80 -24.31 7.93
C GLY A 230 -13.55 -24.85 7.24
N GLN A 231 -13.73 -25.74 6.25
CA GLN A 231 -12.62 -26.36 5.53
C GLN A 231 -12.21 -25.51 4.33
N PHE A 232 -10.92 -25.57 3.96
CA PHE A 232 -10.40 -24.82 2.82
C PHE A 232 -11.06 -25.28 1.51
N GLU A 233 -11.75 -24.36 0.83
CA GLU A 233 -12.47 -24.60 -0.42
C GLU A 233 -11.74 -23.99 -1.62
N ALA A 234 -11.91 -24.57 -2.81
CA ALA A 234 -11.14 -24.18 -3.99
C ALA A 234 -11.47 -22.78 -4.56
N TRP A 235 -12.66 -22.23 -4.29
CA TRP A 235 -13.04 -20.88 -4.73
C TRP A 235 -12.12 -19.80 -4.13
N ALA A 236 -11.53 -20.05 -2.95
CA ALA A 236 -10.56 -19.18 -2.31
C ALA A 236 -9.34 -18.93 -3.20
N LEU A 237 -8.85 -19.98 -3.86
CA LEU A 237 -7.73 -19.89 -4.79
C LEU A 237 -8.07 -19.00 -5.98
N CYS A 238 -9.33 -18.98 -6.45
CA CYS A 238 -9.77 -18.10 -7.52
C CYS A 238 -9.61 -16.62 -7.15
N PHE A 239 -9.99 -16.22 -5.93
CA PHE A 239 -9.73 -14.85 -5.44
C PHE A 239 -8.24 -14.54 -5.36
N GLY A 240 -7.43 -15.50 -4.90
CA GLY A 240 -5.96 -15.37 -4.91
C GLY A 240 -5.38 -15.15 -6.31
N VAL A 241 -5.88 -15.87 -7.31
CA VAL A 241 -5.49 -15.68 -8.72
C VAL A 241 -5.92 -14.31 -9.25
N ILE A 242 -7.15 -13.87 -8.95
CA ILE A 242 -7.62 -12.53 -9.33
C ILE A 242 -6.69 -11.46 -8.75
N ALA A 243 -6.36 -11.54 -7.46
CA ALA A 243 -5.44 -10.62 -6.81
C ALA A 243 -4.04 -10.65 -7.47
N LEU A 244 -3.52 -11.85 -7.77
CA LEU A 244 -2.25 -12.02 -8.47
C LEU A 244 -2.25 -11.38 -9.86
N ILE A 245 -3.32 -11.55 -10.64
CA ILE A 245 -3.48 -10.92 -11.97
C ILE A 245 -3.50 -9.40 -11.83
N ILE A 246 -4.25 -8.86 -10.87
CA ILE A 246 -4.31 -7.41 -10.60
C ILE A 246 -2.91 -6.86 -10.29
N VAL A 247 -2.15 -7.55 -9.44
CA VAL A 247 -0.78 -7.13 -9.07
C VAL A 247 0.17 -7.20 -10.26
N ILE A 248 0.14 -8.26 -11.05
CA ILE A 248 0.98 -8.40 -12.25
C ILE A 248 0.64 -7.31 -13.27
N PHE A 249 -0.64 -7.07 -13.51
CA PHE A 249 -1.11 -6.06 -14.45
C PHE A 249 -0.75 -4.65 -13.97
N GLY A 250 -0.95 -4.34 -12.68
CA GLY A 250 -0.56 -3.07 -12.07
C GLY A 250 0.95 -2.81 -12.18
N ASN A 251 1.78 -3.84 -11.93
CA ASN A 251 3.23 -3.76 -12.12
C ASN A 251 3.62 -3.54 -13.59
N ALA A 252 2.97 -4.23 -14.53
CA ALA A 252 3.21 -4.04 -15.96
C ALA A 252 2.89 -2.59 -16.40
N ILE A 253 1.77 -2.03 -15.93
CA ILE A 253 1.41 -0.63 -16.16
C ILE A 253 2.46 0.31 -15.56
N TYR A 254 2.85 0.09 -14.30
CA TYR A 254 3.87 0.91 -13.64
C TYR A 254 5.20 0.91 -14.41
N ILE A 255 5.68 -0.26 -14.83
CA ILE A 255 6.89 -0.39 -15.65
C ILE A 255 6.72 0.35 -16.98
N GLY A 256 5.56 0.23 -17.62
CA GLY A 256 5.24 0.95 -18.86
C GLY A 256 5.32 2.48 -18.69
N ILE A 257 4.69 3.02 -17.64
CA ILE A 257 4.72 4.45 -17.33
C ILE A 257 6.14 4.91 -17.00
N LYS A 258 6.86 4.17 -16.14
CA LYS A 258 8.24 4.46 -15.76
C LYS A 258 9.16 4.49 -16.97
N ASN A 259 9.07 3.50 -17.86
CA ASN A 259 9.87 3.46 -19.08
C ASN A 259 9.55 4.63 -20.02
N LYS A 260 8.28 5.04 -20.12
CA LYS A 260 7.88 6.23 -20.89
C LYS A 260 8.44 7.51 -20.29
N HIS A 261 8.42 7.67 -18.97
CA HIS A 261 9.03 8.80 -18.27
C HIS A 261 10.55 8.86 -18.46
N ILE A 262 11.25 7.72 -18.33
CA ILE A 262 12.71 7.63 -18.54
C ILE A 262 13.07 8.00 -19.98
N LYS A 263 12.37 7.43 -20.98
CA LYS A 263 12.61 7.75 -22.40
C LYS A 263 12.35 9.23 -22.70
N ARG A 264 11.27 9.82 -22.15
CA ARG A 264 10.98 11.26 -22.29
C ARG A 264 12.07 12.13 -21.65
N SER A 265 12.48 11.82 -20.43
CA SER A 265 13.55 12.53 -19.73
C SER A 265 14.87 12.48 -20.51
N LYS A 266 15.28 11.29 -20.97
CA LYS A 266 16.50 11.11 -21.79
C LYS A 266 16.43 11.90 -23.10
N LYS A 267 15.28 11.91 -23.79
CA LYS A 267 15.09 12.68 -25.02
C LYS A 267 15.20 14.19 -24.79
N THR A 268 14.62 14.70 -23.71
CA THR A 268 14.73 16.13 -23.33
C THR A 268 16.16 16.51 -22.97
N TRP A 269 16.87 15.65 -22.23
CA TRP A 269 18.27 15.85 -21.88
C TRP A 269 19.19 15.85 -23.12
N LEU A 270 19.02 14.89 -24.03
CA LEU A 270 19.76 14.84 -25.30
C LEU A 270 19.52 16.08 -26.16
N LYS A 271 18.27 16.56 -26.26
CA LYS A 271 17.96 17.82 -26.95
C LYS A 271 18.72 19.01 -26.35
N LYS A 272 18.77 19.11 -25.01
CA LYS A 272 19.52 20.18 -24.33
C LYS A 272 21.03 20.13 -24.66
N ILE A 273 21.63 18.94 -24.72
CA ILE A 273 23.04 18.77 -25.10
C ILE A 273 23.28 19.19 -26.55
N ILE A 274 22.44 18.74 -27.47
CA ILE A 274 22.59 19.08 -28.90
C ILE A 274 22.49 20.60 -29.10
N ILE A 275 21.53 21.27 -28.43
CA ILE A 275 21.40 22.73 -28.49
C ILE A 275 22.64 23.42 -27.91
N LYS A 276 23.13 22.97 -26.75
CA LYS A 276 24.33 23.53 -26.11
C LYS A 276 25.57 23.38 -26.99
N ASN A 277 25.77 22.23 -27.62
CA ASN A 277 26.90 21.99 -28.53
C ASN A 277 26.77 22.82 -29.82
N LYS A 278 25.56 22.98 -30.35
CA LYS A 278 25.31 23.83 -31.54
C LYS A 278 25.59 25.31 -31.26
N GLN A 279 25.23 25.81 -30.08
CA GLN A 279 25.57 27.17 -29.66
C GLN A 279 27.07 27.37 -29.48
N LYS A 280 27.77 26.38 -28.92
CA LYS A 280 29.23 26.43 -28.74
C LYS A 280 29.98 26.44 -30.10
N GLY A 281 29.58 25.57 -31.04
CA GLY A 281 30.16 25.56 -32.38
C GLY A 281 29.89 26.84 -33.18
N ASN A 282 28.69 27.42 -33.07
CA ASN A 282 28.40 28.73 -33.68
C ASN A 282 29.27 29.85 -33.08
N PHE A 283 29.53 29.83 -31.78
CA PHE A 283 30.40 30.81 -31.13
C PHE A 283 31.85 30.69 -31.61
N GLU A 284 32.40 29.48 -31.66
CA GLU A 284 33.76 29.22 -32.17
C GLU A 284 33.92 29.69 -33.64
N ASN A 285 32.95 29.39 -34.50
CA ASN A 285 32.96 29.85 -35.90
C ASN A 285 32.88 31.39 -36.04
N THR A 286 32.15 32.07 -35.16
CA THR A 286 32.03 33.54 -35.20
C THR A 286 33.34 34.22 -34.77
N VAL A 287 34.04 33.62 -33.80
CA VAL A 287 35.35 34.09 -33.35
C VAL A 287 36.41 33.89 -34.44
N GLU A 288 36.45 32.73 -35.11
CA GLU A 288 37.37 32.48 -36.22
C GLU A 288 37.12 33.43 -37.42
N LEU A 289 35.87 33.73 -37.74
CA LEU A 289 35.52 34.68 -38.81
C LEU A 289 35.95 36.10 -38.48
N ASN A 290 35.78 36.55 -37.22
CA ASN A 290 36.25 37.87 -36.79
C ASN A 290 37.78 37.98 -36.74
N LEU A 291 38.49 36.91 -36.40
CA LEU A 291 39.94 36.87 -36.43
C LEU A 291 40.50 36.91 -37.86
N ARG A 292 39.82 36.27 -38.82
CA ARG A 292 40.19 36.33 -40.25
C ARG A 292 39.78 37.62 -40.95
N GLY A 293 38.67 38.24 -40.54
CA GLY A 293 38.23 39.53 -41.09
C GLY A 293 39.08 40.72 -40.63
N GLY A 294 39.71 40.63 -39.46
CA GLY A 294 40.62 41.65 -38.95
C GLY A 294 42.00 41.71 -39.61
N GLU A 295 42.34 40.74 -40.48
CA GLU A 295 43.63 40.70 -41.19
C GLU A 295 43.57 41.29 -42.62
N MET A 296 42.43 41.82 -43.07
CA MET A 296 42.28 42.40 -44.43
C MET A 296 42.16 43.93 -44.49
N ASP A 297 42.16 44.63 -43.35
CA ASP A 297 42.08 46.09 -43.28
C ASP A 297 43.33 46.69 -42.58
N VAL A 298 44.52 46.49 -43.16
CA VAL A 298 45.74 47.27 -42.87
C VAL A 298 46.54 47.47 -44.15
#